data_AF-A0A7V7HMP0-F1
#
_entry.id   AF-A0A7V7HMP0-F1
#
_cell.length_a   1.000
_cell.length_b   1.000
_cell.length_c   1.000
_cell.angle_alpha   90.00
_cell.angle_beta   90.00
_cell.angle_gamma   90.00
#
_symmetry.space_group_name_H-M   'P 1'
#
loop_
_entity.id
_entity.type
_entity.pdbx_description
1 polymer ?
#
loop_
_entity_poly.entity_id
_entity_poly.type
_entity_poly.pdbx_seq_one_letter_code
_entity_poly.pdbx_strand_id
1 'polypeptide(L)'
;MHFLVKVIVSALIIGVITEVAKHYSTIGGFIAALPLVSLLSLFWISLEGGNKQELSQFAIGVLYGFPASALLLFIVYIGLKNSFSLSTSVLFGIGVWCIVFACQKLFQA
;
A
#
# COMPACT_ATOMS: atom_id res chain seq x y z
N MET A 1 -22.66 9.91 -6.13
CA MET A 1 -21.95 10.33 -7.36
C MET A 1 -20.44 10.59 -7.19
N HIS A 2 -19.82 10.29 -6.03
CA HIS A 2 -18.37 10.51 -5.82
C HIS A 2 -17.47 9.32 -6.21
N PHE A 3 -18.02 8.13 -6.41
CA PHE A 3 -17.23 6.92 -6.70
C PHE A 3 -16.45 7.04 -8.02
N LEU A 4 -17.07 7.54 -9.09
CA LEU A 4 -16.42 7.66 -10.40
C LEU A 4 -15.24 8.65 -10.36
N VAL A 5 -15.40 9.75 -9.63
CA VAL A 5 -14.33 10.74 -9.39
C VAL A 5 -13.20 10.12 -8.58
N LYS A 6 -13.51 9.37 -7.50
CA LYS A 6 -12.52 8.64 -6.70
C LYS A 6 -11.67 7.71 -7.58
N VAL A 7 -12.32 6.96 -8.48
CA VAL A 7 -11.65 6.02 -9.39
C VAL A 7 -10.73 6.75 -10.37
N ILE A 8 -11.21 7.80 -11.04
CA ILE A 8 -10.41 8.56 -12.02
C ILE A 8 -9.18 9.18 -11.35
N VAL A 9 -9.35 9.83 -10.19
CA VAL A 9 -8.25 10.43 -9.45
C VAL A 9 -7.22 9.38 -9.03
N SER A 10 -7.69 8.24 -8.51
CA SER A 10 -6.79 7.14 -8.10
C SER A 10 -6.01 6.57 -9.29
N ALA A 11 -6.67 6.35 -10.43
CA ALA A 11 -6.04 5.85 -11.64
C ALA A 11 -5.00 6.83 -12.20
N LEU A 12 -5.30 8.13 -12.21
CA LEU A 12 -4.36 9.17 -12.65
C LEU A 12 -3.12 9.21 -11.75
N ILE A 13 -3.29 9.13 -10.43
CA ILE A 13 -2.17 9.09 -9.48
C ILE A 13 -1.27 7.87 -9.76
N ILE A 14 -1.86 6.68 -9.89
CA ILE A 14 -1.10 5.45 -10.19
C ILE A 14 -0.37 5.58 -11.54
N GLY A 15 -1.05 6.11 -12.56
CA GLY A 15 -0.48 6.33 -13.89
C GLY A 15 0.74 7.26 -13.85
N VAL A 16 0.61 8.41 -13.18
CA VAL A 16 1.72 9.38 -13.03
C VAL A 16 2.91 8.75 -12.31
N ILE A 17 2.68 8.05 -11.21
CA ILE A 17 3.75 7.39 -10.45
C ILE A 17 4.46 6.34 -11.30
N THR A 18 3.70 5.56 -12.06
CA THR A 18 4.24 4.50 -12.93
C THR A 18 5.10 5.09 -14.04
N GLU A 19 4.67 6.18 -14.67
CA GLU A 19 5.48 6.87 -15.68
C GLU A 19 6.75 7.49 -15.10
N VAL A 20 6.66 8.12 -13.91
CA VAL A 20 7.85 8.62 -13.20
C VAL A 20 8.80 7.48 -12.85
N ALA A 21 8.31 6.32 -12.41
CA ALA A 21 9.13 5.17 -12.07
C ALA A 21 9.82 4.51 -13.28
N LYS A 22 9.22 4.59 -14.47
CA LYS A 22 9.86 4.14 -15.71
C LYS A 22 11.07 4.99 -16.09
N HIS A 23 10.99 6.31 -15.88
CA HIS A 23 12.07 7.23 -16.25
C HIS A 23 13.10 7.43 -15.11
N TYR A 24 12.66 7.42 -13.85
CA TYR A 24 13.46 7.61 -12.65
C TYR A 24 13.17 6.50 -11.62
N SER A 25 13.70 5.30 -11.80
CA SER A 25 13.31 4.13 -10.99
C SER A 25 13.55 4.28 -9.48
N THR A 26 14.64 4.93 -9.06
CA THR A 26 14.92 5.17 -7.63
C THR A 26 13.91 6.14 -7.01
N ILE A 27 13.67 7.28 -7.66
CA ILE A 27 12.74 8.30 -7.17
C ILE A 27 11.29 7.78 -7.25
N GLY A 28 10.94 7.11 -8.33
CA GLY A 28 9.64 6.47 -8.49
C GLY A 28 9.39 5.39 -7.44
N GLY A 29 10.42 4.65 -7.02
CA GLY A 29 10.33 3.72 -5.90
C GLY A 29 10.00 4.42 -4.57
N PHE A 30 10.66 5.55 -4.27
CA PHE A 30 10.35 6.34 -3.07
C PHE A 30 8.93 6.91 -3.09
N ILE A 31 8.48 7.43 -4.24
CA ILE A 31 7.11 7.96 -4.39
C ILE A 31 6.09 6.83 -4.25
N ALA A 32 6.35 5.66 -4.85
CA ALA A 32 5.47 4.49 -4.75
C ALA A 32 5.42 3.88 -3.34
N ALA A 33 6.47 4.09 -2.52
CA ALA A 33 6.49 3.66 -1.12
C ALA A 33 5.62 4.53 -0.21
N LEU A 34 5.23 5.74 -0.65
CA LEU A 34 4.29 6.58 0.10
C LEU A 34 2.93 5.87 0.18
N PRO A 35 2.23 5.92 1.33
CA PRO A 35 0.91 5.32 1.50
C PRO A 35 -0.18 6.19 0.84
N LEU A 36 -0.04 6.52 -0.44
CA LEU A 36 -0.89 7.47 -1.17
C LEU A 36 -2.34 7.02 -1.20
N VAL A 37 -2.59 5.72 -1.35
CA VAL A 37 -3.96 5.16 -1.30
C VAL A 37 -4.59 5.38 0.08
N SER A 38 -3.81 5.22 1.15
CA SER A 38 -4.26 5.46 2.53
C SER A 38 -4.51 6.95 2.79
N LEU A 39 -3.60 7.82 2.34
CA LEU A 39 -3.75 9.27 2.45
C LEU A 39 -4.98 9.77 1.68
N LEU A 40 -5.18 9.26 0.46
CA LEU A 40 -6.35 9.58 -0.34
C LEU A 40 -7.63 9.09 0.32
N SER A 41 -7.62 7.90 0.91
CA SER A 41 -8.75 7.35 1.69
C SER A 41 -9.08 8.24 2.89
N LEU A 42 -8.08 8.70 3.66
CA LEU A 42 -8.29 9.66 4.76
C LEU A 42 -8.92 10.96 4.28
N PHE A 43 -8.47 11.47 3.14
CA PHE A 43 -9.02 12.68 2.54
C PHE A 43 -10.51 12.50 2.19
N TRP A 44 -10.86 11.36 1.60
CA TRP A 44 -12.25 11.05 1.28
C TRP A 44 -13.14 10.85 2.50
N ILE A 45 -12.66 10.12 3.52
CA ILE A 45 -13.38 9.94 4.78
C ILE A 45 -13.66 11.31 5.42
N SER A 46 -12.67 12.21 5.40
CA SER A 46 -12.85 13.58 5.91
C SER A 46 -13.89 14.38 5.12
N LEU A 47 -13.90 14.25 3.78
CA LEU A 47 -14.88 14.95 2.92
C LEU A 47 -16.29 14.39 3.07
N GLU A 48 -16.43 13.10 3.36
CA GLU A 48 -17.70 12.42 3.57
C GLU A 48 -18.28 12.63 4.98
N GLY A 49 -17.62 13.45 5.81
CA GLY A 49 -18.08 13.82 7.15
C GLY A 49 -17.64 12.85 8.25
N GLY A 50 -16.64 12.01 7.99
CA GLY A 50 -16.10 11.09 8.97
C GLY A 50 -15.56 11.80 10.21
N ASN A 51 -15.81 11.23 11.39
CA ASN A 51 -15.42 11.84 12.65
C ASN A 51 -13.93 11.59 12.98
N LYS A 52 -13.40 12.31 13.98
CA LYS A 52 -11.96 12.19 14.38
C LYS A 52 -11.59 10.76 14.79
N GLN A 53 -12.51 10.03 15.41
CA GLN A 53 -12.30 8.65 15.83
C GLN A 53 -12.14 7.73 14.63
N GLU A 54 -12.96 7.86 13.59
CA GLU A 54 -12.87 7.09 12.35
C GLU A 54 -11.56 7.35 11.60
N LEU A 55 -11.16 8.63 11.47
CA LEU A 55 -9.88 8.98 10.87
C LEU A 55 -8.71 8.38 11.66
N SER A 56 -8.74 8.48 12.99
CA SER A 56 -7.69 7.91 13.85
C SER A 56 -7.63 6.39 13.79
N GLN A 57 -8.79 5.72 13.76
CA GLN A 57 -8.90 4.27 13.62
C GLN A 57 -8.38 3.79 12.27
N PHE A 58 -8.69 4.51 11.19
CA PHE A 58 -8.13 4.22 9.89
C PHE A 58 -6.60 4.40 9.87
N ALA A 59 -6.11 5.53 10.39
CA ALA A 59 -4.68 5.83 10.43
C ALA A 59 -3.88 4.79 11.22
N ILE A 60 -4.38 4.36 12.40
CA ILE A 60 -3.71 3.33 13.20
C ILE A 60 -3.77 1.96 12.51
N GLY A 61 -4.88 1.62 11.85
CA GLY A 61 -5.00 0.38 11.08
C GLY A 61 -3.98 0.32 9.93
N VAL A 62 -3.78 1.43 9.22
CA VAL A 62 -2.75 1.55 8.17
C VAL A 62 -1.35 1.40 8.77
N LEU A 63 -1.08 2.04 9.91
CA LEU A 63 0.22 1.98 10.58
C LEU A 63 0.56 0.55 11.00
N TYR A 64 -0.41 -0.20 11.52
CA TYR A 64 -0.21 -1.61 11.90
C TYR A 64 -0.05 -2.54 10.70
N GLY A 65 -0.71 -2.26 9.57
CA GLY A 65 -0.53 -3.04 8.33
C GLY A 65 0.77 -2.74 7.58
N PHE A 66 1.44 -1.63 7.91
CA PHE A 66 2.65 -1.18 7.21
C PHE A 66 3.83 -2.17 7.31
N PRO A 67 4.19 -2.75 8.48
CA PRO A 67 5.35 -3.64 8.56
C PRO A 67 5.15 -4.94 7.77
N ALA A 68 3.92 -5.48 7.71
CA ALA A 68 3.62 -6.64 6.87
C ALA A 68 3.82 -6.30 5.39
N SER A 69 3.36 -5.11 4.97
CA SER A 69 3.50 -4.61 3.59
C SER A 69 4.97 -4.35 3.20
N ALA A 70 5.77 -3.83 4.13
CA ALA A 70 7.21 -3.66 3.94
C ALA A 70 7.92 -5.02 3.76
N LEU A 71 7.55 -6.03 4.55
CA LEU A 71 8.09 -7.39 4.41
C LEU A 71 7.68 -8.04 3.08
N LEU A 72 6.46 -7.84 2.61
CA LEU A 72 6.03 -8.31 1.28
C LEU A 72 6.98 -7.78 0.20
N LEU A 73 7.21 -6.47 0.17
CA LEU A 73 8.11 -5.86 -0.82
C LEU A 73 9.55 -6.36 -0.68
N PHE A 74 10.01 -6.61 0.56
CA PHE A 74 11.33 -7.19 0.80
C PHE A 74 11.44 -8.60 0.21
N ILE A 75 10.44 -9.46 0.38
CA ILE A 75 10.41 -10.80 -0.21
C ILE A 75 10.37 -10.73 -1.74
N VAL A 76 9.57 -9.81 -2.30
CA VAL A 76 9.55 -9.58 -3.75
C VAL A 76 10.93 -9.19 -4.27
N TYR A 77 11.62 -8.27 -3.60
CA TYR A 77 12.97 -7.86 -3.95
C TYR A 77 13.97 -9.02 -3.91
N ILE A 78 13.95 -9.84 -2.85
CA ILE A 78 14.83 -11.01 -2.73
C ILE A 78 14.50 -12.05 -3.82
N GLY A 79 13.21 -12.29 -4.11
CA GLY A 79 12.80 -13.20 -5.19
C GLY A 79 13.33 -12.76 -6.55
N LEU A 80 13.12 -11.48 -6.91
CA LEU A 80 13.62 -10.91 -8.16
C LEU A 80 15.16 -10.95 -8.23
N LYS A 81 15.87 -10.70 -7.12
CA LYS A 81 17.33 -10.80 -7.05
C LYS A 81 17.84 -12.21 -7.31
N ASN A 82 17.08 -13.24 -6.93
CA ASN A 82 17.42 -14.65 -7.15
C ASN A 82 16.88 -15.20 -8.48
N SER A 83 16.54 -14.34 -9.44
CA SER A 83 16.03 -14.72 -10.77
C SER A 83 14.68 -15.44 -10.77
N PHE A 84 13.89 -15.34 -9.69
CA PHE A 84 12.50 -15.80 -9.71
C PHE A 84 11.63 -14.87 -10.58
N SER A 85 10.56 -15.41 -11.14
CA SER A 85 9.56 -14.60 -11.85
C SER A 85 8.86 -13.64 -10.88
N LEU A 86 8.37 -12.50 -11.41
CA LEU A 86 7.61 -11.54 -10.60
C LEU A 86 6.38 -12.21 -9.94
N SER A 87 5.65 -13.03 -10.69
CA SER A 87 4.45 -13.71 -10.20
C SER A 87 4.75 -14.65 -9.02
N THR A 88 5.84 -15.41 -9.09
CA THR A 88 6.23 -16.32 -8.00
C THR A 88 6.70 -15.53 -6.77
N SER A 89 7.48 -14.47 -6.98
CA SER A 89 7.96 -13.60 -5.91
C SER A 89 6.81 -12.89 -5.17
N VAL A 90 5.81 -12.41 -5.90
CA VAL A 90 4.60 -11.80 -5.33
C VAL A 90 3.77 -12.83 -4.56
N LEU A 91 3.62 -14.06 -5.07
CA LEU A 91 2.89 -15.12 -4.37
C LEU A 91 3.50 -15.44 -3.00
N PHE A 92 4.83 -15.61 -2.93
CA PHE A 92 5.52 -15.80 -1.65
C PHE A 92 5.40 -14.58 -0.75
N GLY A 93 5.52 -13.36 -1.30
CA GLY A 93 5.34 -12.12 -0.56
C GLY A 93 3.95 -12.00 0.08
N ILE A 94 2.89 -12.35 -0.64
CA ILE A 94 1.51 -12.38 -0.12
C ILE A 94 1.37 -13.43 0.99
N GLY A 95 1.97 -14.61 0.82
CA GLY A 95 1.98 -15.65 1.85
C GLY A 95 2.60 -15.16 3.17
N VAL A 96 3.78 -14.53 3.09
CA VAL A 96 4.45 -13.94 4.25
C VAL A 96 3.63 -12.79 4.85
N TRP A 97 3.05 -11.93 4.00
CA TRP A 97 2.18 -10.83 4.44
C TRP A 97 1.01 -11.34 5.28
N CYS A 98 0.30 -12.38 4.83
CA CYS A 98 -0.82 -12.97 5.56
C CYS A 98 -0.39 -13.51 6.94
N ILE A 99 0.75 -14.21 7.00
CA ILE A 99 1.28 -14.78 8.25
C ILE A 99 1.65 -13.66 9.24
N VAL A 100 2.38 -12.65 8.77
CA VAL A 100 2.81 -11.52 9.61
C VAL A 100 1.61 -10.71 10.06
N PHE A 101 0.66 -10.43 9.18
CA PHE A 101 -0.57 -9.71 9.53
C PHE A 101 -1.40 -10.47 10.58
N ALA A 102 -1.52 -11.79 10.44
CA ALA A 102 -2.19 -12.61 11.45
C ALA A 102 -1.47 -12.55 12.81
N CYS A 103 -0.14 -12.59 12.81
CA CYS A 103 0.68 -12.45 14.02
C CYS A 103 0.52 -11.05 14.65
N GLN A 104 0.56 -9.99 13.85
CA GLN A 104 0.34 -8.62 14.30
C GLN A 104 -1.04 -8.44 14.93
N LYS A 105 -2.07 -9.03 14.33
CA LYS A 105 -3.44 -9.01 14.86
C LYS A 105 -3.54 -9.76 16.20
N LEU A 106 -2.83 -10.88 16.36
CA LEU A 106 -2.80 -11.65 17.61
C LEU A 106 -2.16 -10.86 18.75
N PHE A 107 -1.15 -10.04 18.47
CA PHE A 107 -0.45 -9.22 19.47
C PHE A 107 -1.24 -7.97 19.90
N GLN A 108 -2.32 -7.65 19.20
CA GLN A 108 -3.19 -6.49 19.45
C GLN A 108 -4.53 -6.86 20.13
N ALA A 109 -4.82 -8.16 20.28
CA ALA A 109 -6.00 -8.70 20.95
C ALA A 109 -5.72 -8.98 22.43
#